data_AF-A0A956UW49-F1
#
_entry.id   AF-A0A956UW49-F1
#
_cell.length_a   1.000
_cell.length_b   1.000
_cell.length_c   1.000
_cell.angle_alpha   90.00
_cell.angle_beta   90.00
_cell.angle_gamma   90.00
#
_symmetry.space_group_name_H-M   'P 1'
#
loop_
_entity.id
_entity.type
_entity.pdbx_description
1 polymer ?
#
loop_
_entity_poly.entity_id
_entity_poly.type
_entity_poly.pdbx_seq_one_letter_code
_entity_poly.pdbx_strand_id
1 'polypeptide(L)'
;MNERHSRLHPILMLATGVALICIVGGYLALLRVAALDRSMPDSGFSTDERDAMYLVIHGIAFLLAIVTGTVLGGLSRRGAMAGALVFGITILAVMATTMIGSYELACGADTNDLVRHWTCER
;
A
#
# COMPACT_ATOMS: atom_id res chain seq x y z
N MET A 1 -22.74 34.47 -7.62
CA MET A 1 -22.22 33.13 -7.27
C MET A 1 -20.85 32.97 -7.90
N ASN A 2 -19.85 32.61 -7.11
CA ASN A 2 -18.43 32.87 -7.34
C ASN A 2 -17.78 31.73 -8.15
N GLU A 3 -17.35 31.99 -9.40
CA GLU A 3 -16.76 30.99 -10.33
C GLU A 3 -15.58 30.20 -9.74
N ARG A 4 -14.90 30.77 -8.75
CA ARG A 4 -13.77 30.15 -8.04
C ARG A 4 -14.16 28.85 -7.31
N HIS A 5 -15.42 28.69 -6.90
CA HIS A 5 -15.91 27.47 -6.24
C HIS A 5 -16.18 26.31 -7.21
N SER A 6 -16.54 26.59 -8.47
CA SER A 6 -16.84 25.55 -9.47
C SER A 6 -15.56 24.81 -9.91
N ARG A 7 -14.43 25.51 -10.01
CA ARG A 7 -13.15 24.93 -10.48
C ARG A 7 -12.34 24.20 -9.41
N LEU A 8 -12.60 24.45 -8.12
CA LEU A 8 -11.83 23.85 -7.02
C LEU A 8 -12.14 22.36 -6.83
N HIS A 9 -13.40 21.96 -7.04
CA HIS A 9 -13.85 20.57 -6.90
C HIS A 9 -13.14 19.57 -7.82
N PRO A 10 -13.06 19.79 -9.15
CA PRO A 10 -12.40 18.83 -10.05
C PRO A 10 -10.88 18.75 -9.79
N ILE A 11 -10.23 19.85 -9.42
CA ILE A 11 -8.80 19.86 -9.11
C ILE A 11 -8.50 19.01 -7.88
N LEU A 12 -9.29 19.16 -6.80
CA LEU A 12 -9.11 18.37 -5.58
C LEU A 12 -9.42 16.90 -5.81
N MET A 13 -10.41 16.58 -6.66
CA MET A 13 -10.68 15.19 -7.06
C MET A 13 -9.49 14.58 -7.82
N LEU A 14 -8.94 15.29 -8.79
CA LEU A 14 -7.76 14.85 -9.53
C LEU A 14 -6.57 14.66 -8.59
N ALA A 15 -6.30 15.63 -7.72
CA ALA A 15 -5.22 15.56 -6.74
C ALA A 15 -5.38 14.37 -5.79
N THR A 16 -6.62 14.07 -5.37
CA THR A 16 -6.94 12.90 -4.54
C THR A 16 -6.61 11.60 -5.28
N GLY A 17 -7.09 11.46 -6.52
CA GLY A 17 -6.83 10.28 -7.33
C GLY A 17 -5.33 10.06 -7.60
N VAL A 18 -4.62 11.13 -7.99
CA VAL A 18 -3.18 11.09 -8.22
C VAL A 18 -2.42 10.73 -6.95
N ALA A 19 -2.74 11.35 -5.81
CA ALA A 19 -2.08 11.04 -4.54
C ALA A 19 -2.27 9.57 -4.16
N LEU A 20 -3.48 9.04 -4.34
CA LEU A 20 -3.78 7.65 -4.03
C LEU A 20 -3.01 6.68 -4.95
N ILE A 21 -2.94 6.97 -6.25
CA ILE A 21 -2.10 6.22 -7.21
C ILE A 21 -0.63 6.29 -6.83
N CYS A 22 -0.12 7.47 -6.45
CA CYS A 22 1.27 7.62 -6.04
C CYS A 22 1.60 6.84 -4.77
N ILE A 23 0.70 6.84 -3.77
CA ILE A 23 0.90 6.08 -2.53
C ILE A 23 0.88 4.58 -2.81
N VAL A 24 -0.13 4.09 -3.55
CA VAL A 24 -0.24 2.67 -3.89
C VAL A 24 0.95 2.23 -4.75
N GLY A 25 1.25 2.97 -5.82
CA GLY A 25 2.37 2.67 -6.71
C GLY A 25 3.72 2.73 -5.99
N GLY A 26 3.91 3.74 -5.13
CA GLY A 26 5.11 3.89 -4.30
C GLY A 26 5.27 2.74 -3.29
N TYR A 27 4.19 2.33 -2.64
CA TYR A 27 4.18 1.16 -1.75
C TYR A 27 4.55 -0.13 -2.50
N LEU A 28 3.94 -0.39 -3.65
CA LEU A 28 4.24 -1.57 -4.46
C LEU A 28 5.67 -1.55 -5.00
N ALA A 29 6.16 -0.39 -5.42
CA ALA A 29 7.53 -0.22 -5.87
C ALA A 29 8.53 -0.43 -4.72
N LEU A 30 8.22 0.07 -3.52
CA LEU A 30 9.05 -0.10 -2.34
C LEU A 30 9.11 -1.57 -1.93
N LEU A 31 7.97 -2.27 -1.91
CA LEU A 31 7.96 -3.72 -1.71
C LEU A 31 8.82 -4.44 -2.75
N ARG A 32 8.69 -4.07 -4.03
CA ARG A 32 9.49 -4.67 -5.10
C ARG A 32 10.99 -4.48 -4.87
N VAL A 33 11.43 -3.26 -4.58
CA VAL A 33 12.86 -2.93 -4.45
C VAL A 33 13.43 -3.42 -3.11
N ALA A 34 12.69 -3.27 -2.02
CA ALA A 34 13.18 -3.61 -0.68
C ALA A 34 13.08 -5.10 -0.38
N ALA A 35 12.02 -5.76 -0.86
CA ALA A 35 11.74 -7.13 -0.49
C ALA A 35 12.27 -8.18 -1.48
N LEU A 36 12.30 -7.94 -2.80
CA LEU A 36 12.66 -9.01 -3.76
C LEU A 36 14.02 -9.66 -3.46
N ASP A 37 15.07 -8.87 -3.21
CA ASP A 37 16.40 -9.42 -2.96
C ASP A 37 16.55 -9.99 -1.54
N ARG A 38 15.80 -9.47 -0.57
CA ARG A 38 15.88 -9.86 0.86
C ARG A 38 14.94 -10.99 1.25
N SER A 39 13.96 -11.29 0.40
CA SER A 39 13.01 -12.39 0.60
C SER A 39 13.47 -13.68 -0.08
N MET A 40 14.59 -13.66 -0.82
CA MET A 40 15.16 -14.87 -1.40
C MET A 40 15.69 -15.83 -0.30
N PRO A 41 15.56 -17.16 -0.48
CA PRO A 41 16.04 -18.15 0.48
C PRO A 41 17.53 -18.04 0.83
N ASP A 42 18.35 -17.57 -0.12
CA ASP A 42 19.80 -17.43 0.05
C ASP A 42 20.25 -15.99 0.39
N SER A 43 19.31 -15.12 0.74
CA SER A 43 19.60 -13.71 1.03
C SER A 43 20.36 -13.48 2.35
N GLY A 44 20.45 -14.51 3.19
CA GLY A 44 21.12 -14.45 4.50
C GLY A 44 20.31 -13.74 5.60
N PHE A 45 19.09 -13.25 5.30
CA PHE A 45 18.23 -12.61 6.29
C PHE A 45 17.37 -13.63 7.05
N SER A 46 17.32 -13.45 8.37
CA SER A 46 16.43 -14.20 9.26
C SER A 46 14.95 -13.85 9.05
N THR A 47 14.05 -14.70 9.53
CA THR A 47 12.60 -14.45 9.48
C THR A 47 12.23 -13.16 10.20
N ASP A 48 12.78 -12.94 11.40
CA ASP A 48 12.50 -11.76 12.22
C ASP A 48 12.91 -10.44 11.53
N GLU A 49 14.05 -10.43 10.83
CA GLU A 49 14.50 -9.24 10.08
C GLU A 49 13.55 -8.89 8.93
N ARG A 50 13.01 -9.91 8.27
CA ARG A 50 12.06 -9.73 7.16
C ARG A 50 10.71 -9.24 7.69
N ASP A 51 10.23 -9.80 8.78
CA ASP A 51 8.99 -9.37 9.43
C ASP A 51 9.07 -7.93 9.94
N ALA A 52 10.19 -7.57 10.57
CA ALA A 52 10.45 -6.19 11.00
C ALA A 52 10.48 -5.22 9.80
N MET A 53 11.08 -5.61 8.69
CA MET A 53 11.10 -4.81 7.47
C MET A 53 9.68 -4.63 6.90
N TYR A 54 8.90 -5.70 6.77
CA TYR A 54 7.52 -5.61 6.29
C TYR A 54 6.68 -4.71 7.21
N LEU A 55 6.81 -4.85 8.53
CA LEU A 55 6.13 -4.00 9.50
C LEU A 55 6.45 -2.51 9.27
N VAL A 56 7.73 -2.17 9.06
CA VAL A 56 8.15 -0.79 8.79
C VAL A 56 7.56 -0.29 7.47
N ILE A 57 7.65 -1.07 6.39
CA ILE A 57 7.13 -0.68 5.07
C ILE A 57 5.61 -0.47 5.15
N HIS A 58 4.87 -1.42 5.74
CA HIS A 58 3.42 -1.31 5.86
C HIS A 58 3.02 -0.14 6.77
N GLY A 59 3.70 0.03 7.90
CA GLY A 59 3.44 1.10 8.86
C GLY A 59 3.64 2.49 8.25
N ILE A 60 4.75 2.69 7.51
CA ILE A 60 5.03 3.97 6.83
C ILE A 60 3.98 4.25 5.75
N ALA A 61 3.65 3.25 4.92
CA ALA A 61 2.64 3.41 3.88
C ALA A 61 1.26 3.75 4.46
N PHE A 62 0.87 3.09 5.56
CA PHE A 62 -0.38 3.37 6.26
C PHE A 62 -0.39 4.79 6.84
N LEU A 63 0.68 5.20 7.53
CA LEU A 63 0.78 6.54 8.11
C LEU A 63 0.71 7.62 7.02
N LEU A 64 1.44 7.44 5.91
CA LEU A 64 1.41 8.37 4.77
C LEU A 64 0.00 8.48 4.17
N ALA A 65 -0.70 7.36 4.03
CA ALA A 65 -2.09 7.33 3.55
C ALA A 65 -3.02 8.11 4.48
N ILE A 66 -2.96 7.84 5.80
CA ILE A 66 -3.79 8.54 6.80
C ILE A 66 -3.52 10.04 6.80
N VAL A 67 -2.25 10.47 6.82
CA VAL A 67 -1.88 11.89 6.84
C VAL A 67 -2.34 12.57 5.55
N THR A 68 -2.08 11.97 4.39
CA THR A 68 -2.45 12.54 3.09
C THR A 68 -3.97 12.64 2.95
N GLY A 69 -4.70 11.58 3.33
CA GLY A 69 -6.16 11.56 3.33
C GLY A 69 -6.75 12.60 4.27
N THR A 70 -6.18 12.77 5.47
CA THR A 70 -6.58 13.81 6.43
C THR A 70 -6.47 15.21 5.83
N VAL A 71 -5.33 15.52 5.21
CA VAL A 71 -5.06 16.82 4.59
C VAL A 71 -6.01 17.10 3.43
N LEU A 72 -6.13 16.17 2.47
CA LEU A 72 -7.00 16.33 1.30
C LEU A 72 -8.49 16.35 1.67
N GLY A 73 -8.89 15.55 2.67
CA GLY A 73 -10.24 15.54 3.24
C GLY A 73 -10.60 16.88 3.91
N GLY A 74 -9.66 17.46 4.65
CA GLY A 74 -9.79 18.79 5.24
C GLY A 74 -9.95 19.88 4.18
N LEU A 75 -9.09 19.88 3.16
CA LEU A 75 -9.12 20.86 2.06
C LEU A 75 -10.40 20.79 1.21
N SER A 76 -11.00 19.59 1.08
CA SER A 76 -12.22 19.37 0.30
C SER A 76 -13.53 19.70 1.04
N ARG A 77 -13.47 20.12 2.31
CA ARG A 77 -14.63 20.32 3.20
C ARG A 77 -15.51 19.08 3.39
N ARG A 78 -15.04 17.90 2.96
CA ARG A 78 -15.71 16.60 3.16
C ARG A 78 -15.42 16.01 4.55
N GLY A 79 -14.50 16.62 5.27
CA GLY A 79 -14.08 16.22 6.61
C GLY A 79 -12.76 15.44 6.56
N ALA A 80 -11.83 15.82 7.44
CA ALA A 80 -10.53 15.19 7.55
C ALA A 80 -10.63 13.69 7.83
N MET A 81 -11.57 13.30 8.70
CA MET A 81 -11.84 11.89 9.05
C MET A 81 -12.26 11.07 7.82
N ALA A 82 -13.16 11.59 6.98
CA ALA A 82 -13.61 10.88 5.80
C ALA A 82 -12.47 10.66 4.80
N GLY A 83 -11.60 11.67 4.61
CA GLY A 83 -10.41 11.53 3.77
C GLY A 83 -9.40 10.52 4.34
N ALA A 84 -9.15 10.55 5.64
CA ALA A 84 -8.28 9.59 6.32
C ALA A 84 -8.80 8.15 6.14
N LEU A 85 -10.11 7.93 6.33
CA LEU A 85 -10.74 6.62 6.17
C LEU A 85 -10.63 6.10 4.74
N VAL A 86 -10.90 6.92 3.73
CA VAL A 86 -10.79 6.50 2.33
C VAL A 86 -9.37 6.02 2.03
N PHE A 87 -8.36 6.83 2.35
CA PHE A 87 -6.97 6.45 2.09
C PHE A 87 -6.52 5.24 2.93
N GLY A 88 -6.87 5.22 4.22
CA GLY A 88 -6.51 4.15 5.14
C GLY A 88 -7.11 2.80 4.74
N ILE A 89 -8.41 2.77 4.43
CA ILE A 89 -9.09 1.54 4.01
C ILE A 89 -8.53 1.07 2.67
N THR A 90 -8.31 1.98 1.71
CA THR A 90 -7.76 1.59 0.41
C THR A 90 -6.36 1.00 0.54
N ILE A 91 -5.46 1.59 1.33
CA ILE A 91 -4.12 1.03 1.48
C ILE A 91 -4.13 -0.30 2.24
N LEU A 92 -4.99 -0.45 3.25
CA LEU A 92 -5.17 -1.73 3.96
C LEU A 92 -5.69 -2.83 3.02
N ALA A 93 -6.65 -2.50 2.16
CA ALA A 93 -7.15 -3.43 1.16
C ALA A 93 -6.05 -3.86 0.18
N VAL A 94 -5.24 -2.90 -0.29
CA VAL A 94 -4.07 -3.21 -1.13
C VAL A 94 -3.10 -4.13 -0.40
N MET A 95 -2.73 -3.83 0.85
CA MET A 95 -1.84 -4.68 1.67
C MET A 95 -2.39 -6.11 1.80
N ALA A 96 -3.66 -6.26 2.16
CA ALA A 96 -4.31 -7.55 2.28
C ALA A 96 -4.31 -8.32 0.94
N THR A 97 -4.66 -7.66 -0.17
CA THR A 97 -4.63 -8.30 -1.49
C THR A 97 -3.23 -8.70 -1.93
N THR A 98 -2.20 -7.91 -1.59
CA THR A 98 -0.81 -8.29 -1.88
C THR A 98 -0.39 -9.53 -1.09
N MET A 99 -0.79 -9.64 0.18
CA MET A 99 -0.48 -10.83 0.98
C MET A 99 -1.22 -12.08 0.48
N ILE A 100 -2.53 -11.97 0.23
CA ILE A 100 -3.32 -13.10 -0.29
C ILE A 100 -2.83 -13.51 -1.68
N GLY A 101 -2.60 -12.54 -2.57
CA GLY A 101 -2.08 -12.81 -3.91
C GLY A 101 -0.72 -13.49 -3.87
N SER A 102 0.20 -13.00 -3.04
CA SER A 102 1.49 -13.66 -2.82
C SER A 102 1.33 -15.10 -2.32
N TYR A 103 0.41 -15.36 -1.40
CA TYR A 103 0.12 -16.71 -0.90
C TYR A 103 -0.49 -17.63 -1.97
N GLU A 104 -1.52 -17.19 -2.69
CA GLU A 104 -2.16 -17.99 -3.75
C GLU A 104 -1.21 -18.28 -4.91
N LEU A 105 -0.39 -17.30 -5.33
CA LEU A 105 0.65 -17.53 -6.34
C LEU A 105 1.77 -18.45 -5.82
N ALA A 106 2.06 -18.40 -4.52
CA ALA A 106 3.05 -19.26 -3.88
C ALA A 106 2.55 -20.68 -3.66
N CYS A 107 1.28 -20.91 -3.32
CA CYS A 107 0.75 -22.21 -2.90
C CYS A 107 -0.27 -22.83 -3.88
N GLY A 108 -0.59 -22.15 -4.97
CA GLY A 108 -1.43 -22.65 -6.06
C GLY A 108 -0.71 -23.67 -6.97
N ALA A 109 -1.50 -24.47 -7.70
CA ALA A 109 -1.02 -25.60 -8.50
C ALA A 109 0.12 -25.24 -9.47
N ASP A 110 1.27 -25.91 -9.29
CA ASP A 110 2.46 -25.93 -10.16
C ASP A 110 3.16 -24.59 -10.46
N THR A 111 2.93 -23.54 -9.66
CA THR A 111 3.63 -22.25 -9.84
C THR A 111 4.75 -22.06 -8.80
N ASN A 112 5.99 -22.12 -9.28
CA ASN A 112 7.21 -21.58 -8.67
C ASN A 112 7.63 -22.17 -7.29
N ASP A 113 8.33 -23.30 -7.33
CA ASP A 113 8.86 -24.02 -6.15
C ASP A 113 9.72 -23.15 -5.19
N LEU A 114 10.34 -22.08 -5.70
CA LEU A 114 11.13 -21.15 -4.88
C LEU A 114 10.29 -20.39 -3.84
N VAL A 115 9.03 -20.07 -4.15
CA VAL A 115 8.13 -19.35 -3.23
C VAL A 115 7.33 -20.35 -2.36
N ARG A 116 7.04 -21.54 -2.89
CA ARG A 116 6.38 -22.65 -2.16
C ARG A 116 7.12 -23.04 -0.89
N HIS A 117 8.44 -23.27 -0.98
CA HIS A 117 9.23 -23.74 0.15
C HIS A 117 9.22 -22.77 1.36
N TRP A 118 8.95 -21.50 1.08
CA TRP A 118 9.05 -20.41 2.06
C TRP A 118 7.71 -20.04 2.71
N THR A 119 6.61 -20.19 1.97
CA THR A 119 5.28 -19.68 2.38
C THR A 119 4.28 -20.78 2.70
N CYS A 120 4.44 -21.96 2.11
CA CYS A 120 3.53 -23.08 2.29
C CYS A 120 4.17 -24.04 3.29
N GLU A 121 3.46 -24.37 4.37
CA GLU A 121 3.89 -25.44 5.27
C GLU A 121 4.05 -26.75 4.48
N ARG A 122 5.07 -27.53 4.83
CA ARG A 122 5.29 -28.90 4.29
C ARG A 122 4.11 -29.81 4.57
#